data_AF-A0A436QKZ9-F1
#
_entry.id   AF-A0A436QKZ9-F1
#
_cell.length_a   1.000
_cell.length_b   1.000
_cell.length_c   1.000
_cell.angle_alpha   90.00
_cell.angle_beta   90.00
_cell.angle_gamma   90.00
#
_symmetry.space_group_name_H-M   'P 1'
#
loop_
_entity.id
_entity.type
_entity.pdbx_description
1 polymer ?
#
loop_
_entity_poly.entity_id
_entity_poly.type
_entity_poly.pdbx_seq_one_letter_code
_entity_poly.pdbx_strand_id
1 'polypeptide(L)'
;EFDGDAHASHHHDGLVEEASEDLTEEEFRELINDLNIDEAAELIALAWVGRGDYDASEWADAVAAARERPRKRTAKYLLGLPMLADWLEEGLEAIGA
;
A
#
# COMPACT_ATOMS: atom_id res chain seq x y z
N GLU A 1 15.31 -41.59 -39.68
CA GLU A 1 15.19 -42.49 -38.52
C GLU A 1 15.61 -41.71 -37.27
N PHE A 2 14.69 -41.63 -36.30
CA PHE A 2 14.79 -41.24 -34.87
C PHE A 2 15.31 -39.82 -34.51
N ASP A 3 14.43 -38.91 -34.08
CA ASP A 3 13.86 -38.71 -32.71
C ASP A 3 14.87 -38.00 -31.79
N GLY A 4 14.55 -36.95 -31.05
CA GLY A 4 13.29 -36.29 -30.78
C GLY A 4 13.60 -35.01 -29.98
N ASP A 5 12.83 -33.98 -30.25
CA ASP A 5 12.88 -32.67 -29.62
C ASP A 5 12.50 -32.81 -28.13
N ALA A 6 13.50 -32.86 -27.24
CA ALA A 6 13.28 -32.87 -25.79
C ALA A 6 13.27 -31.42 -25.29
N HIS A 7 12.21 -30.69 -25.63
CA HIS A 7 11.93 -29.41 -24.99
C HIS A 7 11.55 -29.71 -23.52
N ALA A 8 12.56 -29.63 -22.64
CA ALA A 8 12.35 -29.75 -21.21
C ALA A 8 11.30 -28.71 -20.79
N SER A 9 10.12 -29.19 -20.46
CA SER A 9 9.05 -28.42 -19.85
C SER A 9 9.56 -27.86 -18.53
N HIS A 10 9.93 -26.58 -18.53
CA HIS A 10 10.25 -25.82 -17.34
C HIS A 10 8.94 -25.67 -16.55
N HIS A 11 8.67 -26.61 -15.66
CA HIS A 11 7.53 -26.56 -14.75
C HIS A 11 7.84 -25.49 -13.71
N HIS A 12 7.32 -24.30 -13.95
CA HIS A 12 7.40 -23.16 -13.05
C HIS A 12 6.63 -23.49 -11.77
N ASP A 13 7.38 -23.85 -10.72
CA ASP A 13 6.90 -24.03 -9.34
C ASP A 13 6.63 -22.64 -8.71
N GLY A 14 5.75 -21.86 -9.33
CA GLY A 14 5.48 -20.45 -8.97
C GLY A 14 4.16 -20.21 -8.24
N LEU A 15 3.47 -21.27 -7.80
CA LEU A 15 2.10 -21.16 -7.32
C LEU A 15 1.97 -20.87 -5.82
N VAL A 16 3.08 -20.80 -5.07
CA VAL A 16 3.04 -20.61 -3.61
C VAL A 16 3.28 -19.15 -3.19
N GLU A 17 4.20 -18.44 -3.84
CA GLU A 17 4.49 -17.03 -3.51
C GLU A 17 3.36 -16.08 -3.96
N GLU A 18 2.86 -16.21 -5.20
CA GLU A 18 1.79 -15.34 -5.72
C GLU A 18 0.49 -15.43 -4.87
N ALA A 19 0.14 -16.64 -4.43
CA ALA A 19 -1.06 -16.87 -3.62
C ALA A 19 -0.96 -16.29 -2.21
N SER A 20 0.25 -16.16 -1.64
CA SER A 20 0.43 -15.60 -0.30
C SER A 20 0.54 -14.07 -0.33
N GLU A 21 1.11 -13.49 -1.39
CA GLU A 21 1.07 -12.05 -1.64
C GLU A 21 -0.38 -11.54 -1.81
N ASP A 22 -1.21 -12.26 -2.58
CA ASP A 22 -2.63 -11.90 -2.80
C ASP A 22 -3.45 -11.90 -1.50
N LEU A 23 -3.21 -12.87 -0.61
CA LEU A 23 -3.88 -12.94 0.70
C LEU A 23 -3.51 -11.74 1.59
N THR A 24 -2.25 -11.29 1.57
CA THR A 24 -1.85 -10.09 2.34
C THR A 24 -2.40 -8.80 1.75
N GLU A 25 -2.54 -8.73 0.42
CA GLU A 25 -3.15 -7.60 -0.26
C GLU A 25 -4.66 -7.50 0.01
N GLU A 26 -5.36 -8.64 0.02
CA GLU A 26 -6.79 -8.72 0.33
C GLU A 26 -7.06 -8.24 1.76
N GLU A 27 -6.34 -8.78 2.75
CA GLU A 27 -6.45 -8.37 4.17
C GLU A 27 -6.17 -6.87 4.35
N PHE A 28 -5.13 -6.34 3.67
CA PHE A 28 -4.85 -4.90 3.71
C PHE A 28 -6.01 -4.09 3.11
N ARG A 29 -6.61 -4.53 2.00
CA ARG A 29 -7.79 -3.85 1.45
C ARG A 29 -8.98 -3.86 2.39
N GLU A 30 -9.25 -5.00 3.05
CA GLU A 30 -10.33 -5.09 4.02
C GLU A 30 -10.11 -4.14 5.19
N LEU A 31 -8.90 -4.12 5.76
CA LEU A 31 -8.52 -3.21 6.84
C LEU A 31 -8.74 -1.74 6.46
N ILE A 32 -8.27 -1.33 5.28
CA ILE A 32 -8.43 0.05 4.81
C ILE A 32 -9.90 0.40 4.52
N ASN A 33 -10.71 -0.57 4.10
CA ASN A 33 -12.13 -0.35 3.84
C ASN A 33 -12.94 -0.18 5.13
N ASP A 34 -12.50 -0.76 6.24
CA ASP A 34 -13.15 -0.67 7.56
C ASP A 34 -12.94 0.69 8.23
N LEU A 35 -11.77 1.33 8.04
CA LEU A 35 -11.45 2.67 8.57
C LEU A 35 -12.52 3.68 8.22
N ASN A 36 -12.95 4.57 9.11
CA ASN A 36 -13.88 5.65 8.78
C ASN A 36 -13.23 6.75 7.90
N ILE A 37 -14.00 7.79 7.49
CA ILE A 37 -13.50 8.80 6.53
C ILE A 37 -12.30 9.55 7.10
N ASP A 38 -12.34 9.84 8.40
CA ASP A 38 -11.32 10.60 9.09
C ASP A 38 -10.06 9.74 9.24
N GLU A 39 -10.20 8.51 9.73
CA GLU A 39 -9.09 7.56 9.88
C GLU A 39 -8.37 7.28 8.55
N ALA A 40 -9.12 7.07 7.46
CA ALA A 40 -8.54 6.86 6.15
C ALA A 40 -7.79 8.11 5.63
N ALA A 41 -8.28 9.31 5.96
CA ALA A 41 -7.60 10.55 5.60
C ALA A 41 -6.35 10.78 6.44
N GLU A 42 -6.39 10.48 7.74
CA GLU A 42 -5.25 10.55 8.64
C GLU A 42 -4.14 9.60 8.21
N LEU A 43 -4.47 8.38 7.79
CA LEU A 43 -3.50 7.42 7.29
C LEU A 43 -2.81 7.89 5.99
N ILE A 44 -3.58 8.50 5.06
CA ILE A 44 -3.00 9.08 3.84
C ILE A 44 -2.11 10.28 4.20
N ALA A 45 -2.57 11.16 5.09
CA ALA A 45 -1.82 12.33 5.53
C ALA A 45 -0.51 11.93 6.21
N LEU A 46 -0.53 10.89 7.03
CA LEU A 46 0.64 10.31 7.66
C LEU A 46 1.68 9.87 6.63
N ALA A 47 1.26 9.12 5.61
CA ALA A 47 2.14 8.72 4.52
C ALA A 47 2.68 9.92 3.71
N TRP A 48 1.92 11.01 3.58
CA TRP A 48 2.39 12.23 2.92
C TRP A 48 3.40 13.01 3.75
N VAL A 49 3.22 13.04 5.08
CA VAL A 49 4.19 13.66 6.00
C VAL A 49 5.51 12.88 5.97
N GLY A 50 5.49 11.56 6.11
CA GLY A 50 6.73 10.77 6.05
C GLY A 50 7.39 10.75 4.68
N ARG A 51 6.63 11.02 3.61
CA ARG A 51 7.20 11.23 2.26
C ARG A 51 7.77 12.64 2.06
N GLY A 52 7.43 13.59 2.94
CA GLY A 52 7.84 14.99 2.86
C GLY A 52 7.00 15.83 1.88
N ASP A 53 5.77 15.44 1.55
CA ASP A 53 4.85 16.33 0.82
C ASP A 53 4.29 17.44 1.73
N TYR A 54 4.23 17.19 3.03
CA TYR A 54 3.79 18.11 4.08
C TYR A 54 4.73 17.98 5.28
N ASP A 55 4.92 19.08 6.00
CA ASP A 55 5.58 19.04 7.31
C ASP A 55 4.60 18.59 8.41
N ALA A 56 5.13 18.10 9.54
CA ALA A 56 4.30 17.75 10.71
C ALA A 56 3.48 18.96 11.22
N SER A 57 3.98 20.17 11.02
CA SER A 57 3.26 21.41 11.36
C SER A 57 2.06 21.69 10.45
N GLU A 58 2.00 21.07 9.28
CA GLU A 58 0.94 21.20 8.27
C GLU A 58 -0.06 20.03 8.32
N TRP A 59 -0.06 19.26 9.42
CA TRP A 59 -0.91 18.08 9.59
C TRP A 59 -2.39 18.33 9.26
N ALA A 60 -2.95 19.44 9.73
CA ALA A 60 -4.35 19.76 9.50
C ALA A 60 -4.67 19.97 8.01
N ASP A 61 -3.76 20.60 7.27
CA ASP A 61 -3.88 20.80 5.83
C ASP A 61 -3.71 19.49 5.06
N ALA A 62 -2.75 18.64 5.48
CA ALA A 62 -2.57 17.31 4.92
C ALA A 62 -3.81 16.43 5.08
N VAL A 63 -4.42 16.41 6.28
CA VAL A 63 -5.66 15.67 6.55
C VAL A 63 -6.83 16.25 5.75
N ALA A 64 -6.96 17.58 5.65
CA ALA A 64 -8.01 18.21 4.85
C ALA A 64 -7.89 17.81 3.36
N ALA A 65 -6.69 17.90 2.79
CA ALA A 65 -6.44 17.50 1.40
C ALA A 65 -6.66 15.98 1.19
N ALA A 66 -6.33 15.15 2.18
CA ALA A 66 -6.58 13.71 2.12
C ALA A 66 -8.08 13.38 2.15
N ARG A 67 -8.88 14.11 2.94
CA ARG A 67 -10.35 13.96 3.02
C ARG A 67 -11.06 14.26 1.70
N GLU A 68 -10.51 15.13 0.86
CA GLU A 68 -11.06 15.44 -0.45
C GLU A 68 -10.90 14.28 -1.46
N ARG A 69 -10.09 13.27 -1.14
CA ARG A 69 -9.84 12.15 -2.05
C ARG A 69 -10.99 11.13 -2.07
N PRO A 70 -11.23 10.46 -3.22
CA PRO A 70 -12.24 9.41 -3.30
C PRO A 70 -11.88 8.18 -2.45
N ARG A 71 -12.62 7.96 -1.37
CA ARG A 71 -12.46 6.83 -0.43
C ARG A 71 -12.42 5.45 -1.10
N LYS A 72 -13.23 5.24 -2.15
CA LYS A 72 -13.29 3.96 -2.89
C LYS A 72 -11.96 3.52 -3.52
N ARG A 73 -10.96 4.41 -3.56
CA ARG A 73 -9.63 4.15 -4.13
C ARG A 73 -8.50 4.23 -3.11
N THR A 74 -8.79 4.41 -1.82
CA THR A 74 -7.75 4.59 -0.79
C THR A 74 -6.84 3.38 -0.69
N ALA A 75 -7.38 2.17 -0.55
CA ALA A 75 -6.56 0.96 -0.44
C ALA A 75 -5.68 0.74 -1.67
N LYS A 76 -6.25 0.89 -2.88
CA LYS A 76 -5.51 0.81 -4.14
C LYS A 76 -4.42 1.89 -4.24
N TYR A 77 -4.69 3.08 -3.74
CA TYR A 77 -3.72 4.16 -3.73
C TYR A 77 -2.54 3.83 -2.80
N LEU A 78 -2.82 3.39 -1.57
CA LEU A 78 -1.80 3.04 -0.58
C LEU A 78 -0.95 1.84 -1.04
N LEU A 79 -1.55 0.80 -1.60
CA LEU A 79 -0.82 -0.33 -2.21
C LEU A 79 0.06 0.09 -3.40
N GLY A 80 -0.27 1.21 -4.05
CA GLY A 80 0.53 1.80 -5.12
C GLY A 80 1.71 2.65 -4.62
N LEU A 81 1.87 2.82 -3.31
CA LEU A 81 2.98 3.53 -2.69
C LEU A 81 4.10 2.54 -2.36
N PRO A 82 5.20 2.49 -3.16
CA PRO A 82 6.21 1.43 -3.05
C PRO A 82 6.98 1.44 -1.72
N MET A 83 7.05 2.61 -1.06
CA MET A 83 7.71 2.80 0.24
C MET A 83 6.68 3.14 1.33
N LEU A 84 5.45 2.59 1.23
CA LEU A 84 4.38 2.91 2.17
C LEU A 84 4.80 2.67 3.63
N ALA A 85 5.43 1.52 3.90
CA ALA A 85 5.84 1.16 5.26
C ALA A 85 6.81 2.20 5.86
N ASP A 86 7.90 2.52 5.14
CA ASP A 86 8.85 3.56 5.54
C ASP A 86 8.17 4.92 5.72
N TRP A 87 7.28 5.34 4.79
CA TRP A 87 6.60 6.62 4.92
C TRP A 87 5.62 6.68 6.10
N LEU A 88 5.01 5.57 6.48
CA LEU A 88 4.18 5.53 7.69
C LEU A 88 5.05 5.63 8.95
N GLU A 89 6.19 4.96 8.97
CA GLU A 89 7.16 5.03 10.09
C GLU A 89 7.71 6.46 10.26
N GLU A 90 8.24 7.05 9.19
CA GLU A 90 8.76 8.42 9.19
C GLU A 90 7.67 9.44 9.55
N GLY A 91 6.43 9.21 9.07
CA GLY A 91 5.28 10.04 9.40
C GLY A 91 4.93 10.00 10.88
N LEU A 92 4.96 8.82 11.51
CA LEU A 92 4.71 8.65 12.95
C LEU A 92 5.80 9.33 13.79
N GLU A 93 7.07 9.17 13.39
CA GLU A 93 8.19 9.84 14.06
C GLU A 93 8.04 11.37 13.95
N ALA A 94 7.71 11.89 12.77
CA ALA A 94 7.57 13.32 12.53
C ALA A 94 6.47 13.98 13.39
N ILE A 95 5.36 13.28 13.64
CA ILE A 95 4.27 13.80 14.49
C ILE A 95 4.46 13.49 15.98
N GLY A 96 5.48 12.71 16.35
CA GLY A 96 5.81 12.35 17.73
C GLY A 96 4.83 11.36 18.39
N ALA A 97 4.32 10.40 17.61
CA ALA A 97 3.38 9.36 18.07
C ALA A 97 4.07 8.17 18.77
#